data_AF-A0A1A0DL17-F1
#
_entry.id   AF-A0A1A0DL17-F1
#
_cell.length_a   1.000
_cell.length_b   1.000
_cell.length_c   1.000
_cell.angle_alpha   90.00
_cell.angle_beta   90.00
_cell.angle_gamma   90.00
#
_symmetry.space_group_name_H-M   'P 1'
#
loop_
_entity.id
_entity.type
_entity.pdbx_description
1 polymer ?
#
loop_
_entity_poly.entity_id
_entity_poly.type
_entity_poly.pdbx_seq_one_letter_code
_entity_poly.pdbx_strand_id
1 'polypeptide(L)'
;MRAAALALGRVLVLAGAGTGKTKTLTAGVATRIELYGMEPSRILCVTFTNKAAREMRERITRACGEGMAPSWLGTFHALCARQLRAEPDIAYLRAGFDIRDADDTLAIVRRLIKATPVEQLPRPEEGEPGDARQIAKMAERISLCFKARL
;
A
#
# COMPACT_ATOMS: atom_id res chain seq x y z
N MET A 1 -20.59 19.01 0.91
CA MET A 1 -19.11 19.09 0.79
C MET A 1 -18.49 20.04 1.81
N ARG A 2 -18.79 21.35 1.80
CA ARG A 2 -18.23 22.32 2.77
C ARG A 2 -18.52 21.99 4.24
N ALA A 3 -19.75 21.57 4.57
CA ALA A 3 -20.11 21.14 5.92
C ALA A 3 -19.24 19.96 6.42
N ALA A 4 -18.88 19.02 5.54
CA ALA A 4 -18.04 17.88 5.89
C ALA A 4 -16.59 18.27 6.24
N ALA A 5 -16.05 19.34 5.64
CA ALA A 5 -14.72 19.84 5.98
C ALA A 5 -14.69 20.45 7.40
N LEU A 6 -15.79 21.08 7.82
CA LEU A 6 -15.92 21.72 9.13
C LEU A 6 -16.34 20.76 10.25
N ALA A 7 -16.98 19.64 9.90
CA ALA A 7 -17.48 18.67 10.86
C ALA A 7 -16.36 18.08 11.73
N LEU A 8 -16.63 17.97 13.03
CA LEU A 8 -15.78 17.31 14.01
C LEU A 8 -16.24 15.86 14.24
N GLY A 9 -15.35 15.02 14.78
CA GLY A 9 -15.63 13.61 15.02
C GLY A 9 -15.56 12.74 13.76
N ARG A 10 -16.34 11.66 13.74
CA ARG A 10 -16.35 10.66 12.65
C ARG A 10 -17.21 11.16 11.49
N VAL A 11 -16.59 11.34 10.33
CA VAL A 11 -17.27 11.85 9.12
C VAL A 11 -17.03 10.91 7.96
N LEU A 12 -18.13 10.45 7.33
CA LEU A 12 -18.10 9.73 6.07
C LEU A 12 -18.53 10.67 4.93
N VAL A 13 -17.67 10.85 3.94
CA VAL A 13 -17.98 11.68 2.76
C VAL A 13 -18.22 10.78 1.56
N LEU A 14 -19.49 10.57 1.22
CA LEU A 14 -19.90 9.90 -0.01
C LEU A 14 -19.91 10.90 -1.18
N ALA A 15 -19.24 10.57 -2.28
CA ALA A 15 -19.23 11.46 -3.43
C ALA A 15 -18.96 10.82 -4.79
N GLY A 16 -19.76 11.24 -5.77
CA GLY A 16 -19.58 10.88 -7.18
C GLY A 16 -18.31 11.45 -7.82
N ALA A 17 -18.04 11.08 -9.06
CA ALA A 17 -16.94 11.66 -9.85
C ALA A 17 -17.10 13.19 -9.98
N GLY A 18 -15.98 13.93 -9.99
CA GLY A 18 -15.99 15.39 -10.17
C GLY A 18 -16.53 16.24 -9.00
N THR A 19 -17.15 15.65 -7.98
CA THR A 19 -17.82 16.37 -6.87
C THR A 19 -16.89 17.00 -5.83
N GLY A 20 -15.57 17.02 -6.07
CA GLY A 20 -14.61 17.71 -5.20
C GLY A 20 -14.17 16.94 -3.95
N LYS A 21 -14.22 15.60 -3.95
CA LYS A 21 -13.73 14.74 -2.84
C LYS A 21 -12.38 15.20 -2.27
N THR A 22 -11.39 15.32 -3.14
CA THR A 22 -10.03 15.73 -2.75
C THR A 22 -10.01 17.14 -2.16
N LYS A 23 -10.78 18.08 -2.75
CA LYS A 23 -10.89 19.45 -2.24
C LYS A 23 -11.48 19.47 -0.83
N THR A 24 -12.50 18.66 -0.58
CA THR A 24 -13.14 18.55 0.74
C THR A 24 -12.21 17.93 1.77
N LEU A 25 -11.44 16.89 1.41
CA LEU A 25 -10.45 16.30 2.32
C LEU A 25 -9.33 17.29 2.66
N THR A 26 -8.76 17.99 1.66
CA THR A 26 -7.72 19.01 1.90
C THR A 26 -8.24 20.17 2.74
N ALA A 27 -9.47 20.62 2.49
CA ALA A 27 -10.10 21.67 3.28
C ALA A 27 -10.36 21.19 4.71
N GLY A 28 -10.72 19.92 4.91
CA GLY A 28 -10.90 19.33 6.24
C GLY A 28 -9.60 19.35 7.05
N VAL A 29 -8.47 19.02 6.43
CA VAL A 29 -7.15 19.11 7.05
C VAL A 29 -6.78 20.56 7.37
N ALA A 30 -6.91 21.47 6.41
CA ALA A 30 -6.62 22.89 6.63
C ALA A 30 -7.49 23.50 7.75
N THR A 31 -8.76 23.13 7.82
CA THR A 31 -9.67 23.54 8.92
C THR A 31 -9.13 23.10 10.28
N ARG A 32 -8.63 21.86 10.40
CA ARG A 32 -8.08 21.33 11.66
C ARG A 32 -6.83 22.07 12.10
N ILE A 33 -6.00 22.46 11.15
CA ILE A 33 -4.78 23.23 11.39
C ILE A 33 -5.14 24.68 11.78
N GLU A 34 -5.80 25.41 10.88
CA GLU A 34 -6.01 26.86 11.01
C GLU A 34 -7.05 27.24 12.08
N LEU A 35 -8.18 26.52 12.14
CA LEU A 35 -9.28 26.91 13.03
C LEU A 35 -9.23 26.20 14.38
N TYR A 36 -8.71 24.97 14.41
CA TYR A 36 -8.66 24.17 15.63
C TYR A 36 -7.25 24.06 16.23
N GLY A 37 -6.24 24.71 15.63
CA GLY A 37 -4.87 24.75 16.15
C GLY A 37 -4.21 23.37 16.23
N MET A 38 -4.64 22.41 15.40
CA MET A 38 -4.09 21.06 15.43
C MET A 38 -2.71 21.04 14.79
N GLU A 39 -1.72 20.59 15.56
CA GLU A 39 -0.37 20.35 15.08
C GLU A 39 -0.39 19.41 13.84
N PRO A 40 0.19 19.82 12.69
CA PRO A 40 0.19 19.01 11.47
C PRO A 40 0.81 17.61 11.67
N SER A 41 1.75 17.47 12.61
CA SER A 41 2.38 16.21 12.99
C SER A 41 1.40 15.18 13.60
N ARG A 42 0.26 15.65 14.11
CA ARG A 42 -0.81 14.81 14.71
C ARG A 42 -1.90 14.40 13.71
N ILE A 43 -1.77 14.79 12.43
CA ILE A 43 -2.74 14.49 11.38
C ILE A 43 -2.22 13.39 10.47
N LEU A 44 -2.97 12.29 10.34
CA LEU A 44 -2.72 11.21 9.39
C LEU A 44 -3.58 11.39 8.13
N CYS A 45 -2.95 11.39 6.97
CA CYS A 45 -3.60 11.50 5.65
C CYS A 45 -3.10 10.37 4.75
N VAL A 46 -3.99 9.43 4.43
CA VAL A 46 -3.64 8.24 3.64
C VAL A 46 -4.32 8.26 2.28
N THR A 47 -3.57 7.98 1.22
CA THR A 47 -4.09 7.84 -0.15
C THR A 47 -3.65 6.52 -0.78
N PHE A 48 -4.24 6.18 -1.93
CA PHE A 48 -3.84 4.98 -2.70
C PHE A 48 -2.69 5.25 -3.67
N THR A 49 -2.50 6.48 -4.14
CA THR A 49 -1.50 6.82 -5.16
C THR A 49 -0.57 7.93 -4.71
N ASN A 50 0.69 7.86 -5.17
CA ASN A 50 1.69 8.90 -4.93
C ASN A 50 1.25 10.25 -5.52
N LYS A 51 0.58 10.23 -6.68
CA LYS A 51 0.02 11.43 -7.31
C LYS A 51 -0.99 12.11 -6.39
N ALA A 52 -1.94 11.35 -5.83
CA ALA A 52 -2.94 11.90 -4.91
C ALA A 52 -2.30 12.45 -3.62
N ALA A 53 -1.29 11.76 -3.07
CA ALA A 53 -0.55 12.25 -1.91
C ALA A 53 0.16 13.59 -2.21
N ARG A 54 0.87 13.67 -3.34
CA ARG A 54 1.56 14.90 -3.76
C ARG A 54 0.58 16.06 -3.98
N GLU A 55 -0.50 15.82 -4.73
CA GLU A 55 -1.52 16.84 -4.96
C GLU A 55 -2.19 17.32 -3.66
N MET A 56 -2.43 16.41 -2.70
CA MET A 56 -2.99 16.76 -1.40
C MET A 56 -2.02 17.62 -0.58
N ARG A 57 -0.72 17.25 -0.56
CA ARG A 57 0.35 18.03 0.08
C ARG A 57 0.43 19.44 -0.49
N GLU A 58 0.52 19.57 -1.81
CA GLU A 58 0.58 20.87 -2.50
C GLU A 58 -0.65 21.74 -2.22
N ARG A 59 -1.84 21.15 -2.10
CA ARG A 59 -3.07 21.89 -1.78
C ARG A 59 -3.07 22.37 -0.33
N ILE A 60 -2.61 21.56 0.62
CA ILE A 60 -2.53 21.95 2.03
C ILE A 60 -1.46 23.02 2.22
N THR A 61 -0.27 22.84 1.64
CA THR A 61 0.80 23.85 1.68
C THR A 61 0.34 25.18 1.09
N ARG A 62 -0.41 25.18 -0.02
CA ARG A 62 -0.98 26.42 -0.55
C ARG A 62 -2.04 27.07 0.34
N ALA A 63 -2.75 26.28 1.15
CA ALA A 63 -3.83 26.76 2.00
C ALA A 63 -3.34 27.28 3.35
N CYS A 64 -2.32 26.63 3.93
CA CYS A 64 -1.84 26.87 5.29
C CYS A 64 -0.41 27.45 5.35
N GLY A 65 0.33 27.44 4.23
CA GLY A 65 1.73 27.87 4.17
C GLY A 65 2.74 26.71 4.15
N GLU A 66 4.00 27.05 3.95
CA GLU A 66 5.11 26.09 3.95
C GLU A 66 5.26 25.40 5.30
N GLY A 67 5.68 24.14 5.29
CA GLY A 67 5.82 23.33 6.51
C GLY A 67 4.50 22.82 7.12
N MET A 68 3.34 23.35 6.71
CA MET A 68 2.05 23.02 7.33
C MET A 68 1.40 21.74 6.80
N ALA A 69 1.91 21.15 5.72
CA ALA A 69 1.40 19.87 5.26
C ALA A 69 1.80 18.73 6.22
N PRO A 70 0.87 17.87 6.66
CA PRO A 70 1.16 16.82 7.64
C PRO A 70 2.38 15.96 7.26
N SER A 71 3.19 15.64 8.27
CA SER A 71 4.32 14.72 8.10
C SER A 71 3.84 13.29 7.85
N TRP A 72 2.67 12.90 8.40
CA TRP A 72 1.96 11.65 8.13
C TRP A 72 0.98 11.76 6.95
N LEU A 73 1.43 12.35 5.84
CA LEU A 73 0.69 12.36 4.57
C LEU A 73 1.44 11.55 3.51
N GLY A 74 0.83 10.45 3.05
CA GLY A 74 1.42 9.56 2.06
C GLY A 74 0.47 8.46 1.59
N THR A 75 1.03 7.50 0.85
CA THR A 75 0.29 6.28 0.50
C THR A 75 0.28 5.29 1.66
N PHE A 76 -0.66 4.33 1.64
CA PHE A 76 -0.64 3.20 2.58
C PHE A 76 0.74 2.56 2.67
N HIS A 77 1.32 2.16 1.53
CA HIS A 77 2.64 1.52 1.49
C HIS A 77 3.75 2.39 2.07
N ALA A 78 3.82 3.67 1.70
CA ALA A 78 4.87 4.56 2.18
C ALA A 78 4.79 4.80 3.70
N LEU A 79 3.57 4.97 4.23
CA LEU A 79 3.35 5.20 5.65
C LEU A 79 3.60 3.93 6.48
N CYS A 80 3.13 2.77 6.02
CA CYS A 80 3.42 1.50 6.66
C CYS A 80 4.92 1.19 6.64
N ALA A 81 5.60 1.39 5.50
CA ALA A 81 7.04 1.21 5.42
C ALA A 81 7.81 2.16 6.35
N ARG A 82 7.36 3.41 6.49
CA ARG A 82 7.95 4.34 7.46
C ARG A 82 7.75 3.86 8.90
N GLN A 83 6.55 3.40 9.24
CA GLN A 83 6.26 2.86 10.59
C GLN A 83 7.15 1.65 10.89
N LEU A 84 7.23 0.68 9.97
CA LEU A 84 8.05 -0.52 10.12
C LEU A 84 9.55 -0.21 10.21
N ARG A 85 10.03 0.83 9.52
CA ARG A 85 11.44 1.25 9.62
C ARG A 85 11.76 1.96 10.93
N ALA A 86 10.78 2.56 11.60
CA ALA A 86 11.01 3.17 12.91
C ALA A 86 11.24 2.10 13.98
N GLU A 87 10.51 0.98 13.91
CA GLU A 87 10.55 -0.10 14.90
C GLU A 87 10.49 -1.49 14.23
N PRO A 88 11.54 -1.90 13.49
CA PRO A 88 11.50 -3.13 12.68
C PRO A 88 11.43 -4.41 13.52
N ASP A 89 12.03 -4.39 14.72
CA ASP A 89 12.13 -5.56 15.58
C ASP A 89 10.76 -6.02 16.11
N ILE A 90 9.81 -5.10 16.28
CA ILE A 90 8.42 -5.42 16.69
C ILE A 90 7.71 -6.29 15.65
N ALA A 91 8.09 -6.13 14.37
CA ALA A 91 7.57 -6.94 13.27
C ALA A 91 8.46 -8.15 12.94
N TYR A 92 9.45 -8.47 13.79
CA TYR A 92 10.45 -9.51 13.55
C TYR A 92 11.24 -9.28 12.24
N LEU A 93 11.43 -8.02 11.87
CA LEU A 93 12.18 -7.63 10.69
C LEU A 93 13.59 -7.17 11.06
N ARG A 94 14.56 -7.46 10.18
CA ARG A 94 15.90 -6.89 10.31
C ARG A 94 15.87 -5.38 10.06
N ALA A 95 16.73 -4.64 10.76
CA ALA A 95 17.02 -3.26 10.42
C ALA A 95 17.48 -3.17 8.95
N GLY A 96 16.95 -2.18 8.21
CA GLY A 96 17.23 -2.03 6.78
C GLY A 96 16.65 -3.14 5.90
N PHE A 97 15.53 -3.76 6.30
CA PHE A 97 14.84 -4.74 5.45
C PHE A 97 14.53 -4.18 4.06
N ASP A 98 14.61 -5.06 3.07
CA ASP A 98 14.27 -4.73 1.69
C ASP A 98 12.78 -4.91 1.45
N ILE A 99 12.20 -4.02 0.64
CA ILE A 99 10.87 -4.24 0.08
C ILE A 99 11.09 -4.94 -1.26
N ARG A 100 10.58 -6.17 -1.40
CA ARG A 100 10.66 -6.93 -2.64
C ARG A 100 9.54 -6.49 -3.57
N ASP A 101 9.88 -6.29 -4.83
CA ASP A 101 8.87 -6.05 -5.87
C ASP A 101 8.28 -7.38 -6.39
N ALA A 102 7.42 -7.28 -7.40
CA ALA A 102 6.77 -8.45 -7.98
C ALA A 102 7.77 -9.40 -8.67
N ASP A 103 8.81 -8.86 -9.29
CA ASP A 103 9.81 -9.66 -10.03
C ASP A 103 10.73 -10.40 -9.05
N ASP A 104 11.18 -9.72 -8.00
CA ASP A 104 11.90 -10.32 -6.87
C ASP A 104 11.09 -11.46 -6.23
N THR A 105 9.81 -11.20 -5.96
CA THR A 105 8.91 -12.19 -5.36
C THR A 105 8.76 -13.41 -6.27
N LEU A 106 8.58 -13.18 -7.57
CA LEU A 106 8.47 -14.25 -8.55
C LEU A 106 9.77 -15.05 -8.67
N ALA A 107 10.94 -14.40 -8.62
CA ALA A 107 12.24 -15.08 -8.63
C ALA A 107 12.42 -15.99 -7.41
N ILE A 108 12.01 -15.54 -6.22
CA ILE A 108 12.03 -16.35 -4.99
C ILE A 108 11.12 -17.56 -5.14
N VAL A 109 9.87 -17.36 -5.54
CA VAL A 109 8.90 -18.47 -5.73
C VAL A 109 9.43 -19.49 -6.74
N ARG A 110 10.02 -19.04 -7.85
CA ARG A 110 10.64 -19.93 -8.85
C ARG A 110 11.79 -20.75 -8.25
N ARG A 111 12.64 -20.13 -7.43
CA ARG A 111 13.76 -20.82 -6.78
C ARG A 111 13.25 -21.88 -5.80
N LEU A 112 12.20 -21.56 -5.03
CA LEU A 112 11.58 -22.50 -4.09
C LEU A 112 10.98 -23.69 -4.83
N ILE A 113 10.17 -23.46 -5.87
CA ILE A 113 9.55 -24.54 -6.67
C ILE A 113 10.62 -25.47 -7.27
N LYS A 114 11.75 -24.94 -7.74
CA LYS A 114 12.85 -25.75 -8.29
C LYS A 114 13.57 -26.57 -7.22
N ALA A 115 13.63 -26.09 -5.98
CA ALA A 115 14.30 -26.76 -4.87
C ALA A 115 13.40 -27.80 -4.19
N THR A 116 12.08 -27.71 -4.36
CA THR A 116 11.12 -28.65 -3.77
C THR A 116 10.91 -29.87 -4.69
N PRO A 117 11.16 -31.10 -4.20
CA PRO A 117 10.80 -32.32 -4.91
C PRO A 117 9.29 -32.34 -5.21
N VAL A 118 8.89 -32.86 -6.37
CA VAL A 118 7.48 -32.87 -6.81
C VAL A 118 6.59 -33.62 -5.82
N GLU A 119 7.14 -34.62 -5.15
CA GLU A 119 6.46 -35.44 -4.15
C GLU A 119 6.06 -34.66 -2.89
N GLN A 120 6.74 -33.54 -2.60
CA GLN A 120 6.51 -32.68 -1.44
C GLN A 120 5.62 -31.47 -1.75
N LEU A 121 5.26 -31.27 -3.02
CA LEU A 121 4.33 -30.20 -3.38
C LEU A 121 2.92 -30.57 -2.88
N PRO A 122 2.16 -29.59 -2.33
CA PRO A 122 0.81 -29.83 -1.85
C PRO A 122 -0.04 -30.39 -3.00
N ARG A 123 -0.61 -31.57 -2.77
CA ARG A 123 -1.59 -32.15 -3.70
C ARG A 123 -2.94 -31.52 -3.40
N PRO A 124 -3.67 -31.08 -4.42
CA PRO A 124 -5.04 -30.60 -4.24
C PRO A 124 -5.89 -31.73 -3.67
N GLU A 125 -6.77 -31.40 -2.73
CA GLU A 125 -7.69 -32.35 -2.13
C GLU A 125 -8.72 -32.83 -3.16
N GLU A 126 -9.28 -34.03 -2.97
CA GLU A 126 -10.31 -34.55 -3.88
C GLU A 126 -11.52 -33.59 -3.94
N GLY A 127 -11.76 -33.02 -5.13
CA GLY A 127 -12.87 -32.09 -5.37
C GLY A 127 -12.48 -30.61 -5.42
N GLU A 128 -11.23 -30.24 -5.10
CA GLU A 128 -10.76 -28.86 -5.31
C GLU A 128 -10.30 -28.63 -6.76
N PRO A 129 -10.46 -27.41 -7.31
CA PRO A 129 -9.98 -27.09 -8.66
C PRO A 129 -8.45 -27.17 -8.72
N GLY A 130 -7.97 -28.15 -9.50
CA GLY A 130 -6.56 -28.38 -9.74
C GLY A 130 -6.29 -29.87 -9.60
N ASP A 131 -5.87 -30.53 -10.68
CA ASP A 131 -5.39 -31.91 -10.61
C ASP A 131 -3.94 -31.89 -10.10
N ALA A 132 -3.54 -32.81 -9.21
CA ALA A 132 -2.13 -32.98 -8.82
C ALA A 132 -1.22 -33.11 -10.05
N ARG A 133 -1.70 -33.76 -11.13
CA ARG A 133 -1.03 -33.81 -12.43
C ARG A 133 -1.02 -32.46 -13.14
N GLN A 134 -2.03 -31.61 -12.98
CA GLN A 134 -2.02 -30.25 -13.52
C GLN A 134 -1.02 -29.35 -12.79
N ILE A 135 -0.92 -29.44 -11.45
CA ILE A 135 0.09 -28.70 -10.68
C ILE A 135 1.49 -29.19 -11.06
N ALA A 136 1.70 -30.50 -11.13
CA ALA A 136 2.97 -31.09 -11.58
C ALA A 136 3.30 -30.67 -13.02
N LYS A 137 2.35 -30.75 -13.96
CA LYS A 137 2.52 -30.26 -15.35
C LYS A 137 2.78 -28.76 -15.41
N MET A 138 2.15 -27.96 -14.55
CA MET A 138 2.36 -26.51 -14.52
C MET A 138 3.76 -26.18 -14.00
N ALA A 139 4.20 -26.84 -12.92
CA ALA A 139 5.57 -26.73 -12.41
C ALA A 139 6.60 -27.19 -13.45
N GLU A 140 6.34 -28.30 -14.15
CA GLU A 140 7.20 -28.83 -15.20
C GLU A 140 7.24 -27.91 -16.44
N ARG A 141 6.10 -27.35 -16.88
CA ARG A 141 6.04 -26.34 -17.95
C ARG A 141 6.73 -25.04 -17.58
N ILE A 142 6.59 -24.57 -16.35
CA ILE A 142 7.33 -23.42 -15.81
C ILE A 142 8.83 -23.75 -15.74
N SER A 143 9.24 -25.00 -15.60
CA SER A 143 10.64 -25.39 -15.68
C SER A 143 11.13 -25.46 -17.15
N LEU A 144 10.33 -26.02 -18.05
CA LEU A 144 10.64 -26.27 -19.47
C LEU A 144 10.64 -25.00 -20.34
N CYS A 145 9.69 -24.08 -20.14
CA CYS A 145 9.65 -22.81 -20.88
C CYS A 145 10.91 -21.95 -20.68
N PHE A 146 11.75 -22.26 -19.68
CA PHE A 146 12.92 -21.48 -19.32
C PHE A 146 14.25 -22.19 -19.63
N LYS A 147 14.24 -23.48 -20.00
CA LYS A 147 15.40 -24.11 -20.65
C LYS A 147 15.59 -23.64 -22.10
N ALA A 148 14.55 -23.08 -22.72
CA ALA A 148 14.56 -22.59 -24.10
C ALA A 148 14.99 -21.11 -24.24
N ARG A 149 15.47 -20.46 -23.16
CA ARG A 149 15.84 -19.03 -23.16
C ARG A 149 17.26 -18.74 -22.65
N LEU A 150 18.12 -19.77 -22.63
CA LEU A 150 19.58 -19.67 -22.51
C LEU A 150 20.20 -20.24 -23.79
#